data_AF-A0A948FIU6-F1
#
_entry.id   AF-A0A948FIU6-F1
#
_cell.length_a   1.000
_cell.length_b   1.000
_cell.length_c   1.000
_cell.angle_alpha   90.00
_cell.angle_beta   90.00
_cell.angle_gamma   90.00
#
_symmetry.space_group_name_H-M   'P 1'
#
loop_
_entity.id
_entity.type
_entity.pdbx_description
1 polymer ?
#
loop_
_entity_poly.entity_id
_entity_poly.type
_entity_poly.pdbx_seq_one_letter_code
_entity_poly.pdbx_strand_id
1 'polypeptide(L)' 'MEFESFEQALEVCMEAEEGSAVQEAALRYCLQTAPPDLRVMLEKRLHDAGDGDGCGCGCHK' A
#
# COMPACT_ATOMS: atom_id res chain seq x y z
N MET A 1 -5.04 -9.56 10.65
CA MET A 1 -3.62 -9.25 10.86
C MET A 1 -3.57 -7.84 11.41
N GLU A 2 -3.04 -7.67 12.62
CA GLU A 2 -2.81 -6.35 13.21
C GLU A 2 -1.32 -6.05 13.03
N PHE A 3 -0.99 -4.93 12.39
CA PHE A 3 0.38 -4.47 12.27
C PHE A 3 0.70 -3.59 13.48
N GLU A 4 1.87 -3.78 14.07
CA GLU A 4 2.30 -3.11 15.30
C GLU A 4 2.98 -1.77 15.01
N SER A 5 3.50 -1.58 13.78
CA SER A 5 4.18 -0.34 13.36
C SER A 5 4.17 -0.16 11.85
N PHE A 6 4.37 1.08 11.39
CA PHE A 6 4.48 1.42 9.97
C PHE A 6 5.60 0.64 9.28
N GLU A 7 6.77 0.53 9.91
CA GLU A 7 7.93 -0.18 9.34
C GLU A 7 7.65 -1.67 9.15
N GLN A 8 7.02 -2.31 10.13
CA GLN A 8 6.61 -3.71 10.03
C GLN A 8 5.57 -3.92 8.92
N ALA A 9 4.60 -3.02 8.79
CA ALA A 9 3.63 -3.08 7.71
C ALA A 9 4.30 -2.86 6.34
N LEU A 10 5.29 -1.98 6.24
CA LEU A 10 6.00 -1.73 5.00
C LEU A 10 6.85 -2.94 4.60
N GLU A 11 7.55 -3.55 5.56
CA GLU A 11 8.30 -4.79 5.35
C GLU A 11 7.40 -5.91 4.83
N VAL A 12 6.27 -6.16 5.51
CA VAL A 12 5.29 -7.16 5.05
C VAL A 12 4.74 -6.82 3.66
N CYS A 13 4.51 -5.54 3.36
CA CYS A 13 4.04 -5.11 2.04
C CYS A 13 5.08 -5.39 0.94
N MET A 14 6.37 -5.30 1.24
CA MET A 14 7.45 -5.56 0.29
C MET A 14 7.77 -7.05 0.14
N GLU A 15 7.58 -7.85 1.19
CA GLU A 15 7.84 -9.30 1.17
C GLU A 15 6.63 -10.13 0.69
N ALA A 16 5.41 -9.62 0.85
CA ALA A 16 4.21 -10.31 0.44
C ALA A 16 4.12 -10.46 -1.09
N GLU A 17 3.49 -11.56 -1.52
CA GLU A 17 3.22 -11.80 -2.94
C GLU A 17 2.40 -10.65 -3.53
N GLU A 18 2.79 -10.21 -4.73
CA GLU A 18 2.13 -9.11 -5.42
C GLU A 18 0.66 -9.43 -5.71
N GLY A 19 -0.24 -8.52 -5.33
CA GLY A 19 -1.69 -8.75 -5.44
C GLY A 19 -2.28 -9.67 -4.36
N SER A 20 -1.48 -10.12 -3.39
CA SER A 20 -2.00 -10.91 -2.27
C SER A 20 -2.81 -10.05 -1.30
N ALA A 21 -3.78 -10.67 -0.63
CA ALA A 21 -4.56 -10.02 0.42
C ALA A 21 -3.69 -9.50 1.59
N VAL A 22 -2.52 -10.11 1.79
CA VAL A 22 -1.54 -9.68 2.81
C VAL A 22 -0.87 -8.37 2.39
N GLN A 23 -0.43 -8.28 1.13
CA GLN A 23 0.13 -7.04 0.58
C GLN A 23 -0.88 -5.90 0.64
N GLU A 24 -2.13 -6.12 0.22
CA GLU A 24 -3.18 -5.10 0.29
C GLU A 24 -3.46 -4.63 1.73
N ALA A 25 -3.53 -5.57 2.69
CA ALA A 25 -3.76 -5.22 4.09
C ALA A 25 -2.60 -4.38 4.66
N ALA A 26 -1.36 -4.76 4.34
CA ALA A 26 -0.15 -4.08 4.76
C ALA A 26 -0.05 -2.67 4.16
N LEU A 27 -0.35 -2.54 2.87
CA LEU A 27 -0.38 -1.26 2.15
C LEU A 27 -1.44 -0.31 2.72
N ARG A 28 -2.64 -0.81 3.01
CA ARG A 28 -3.71 -0.02 3.65
C ARG A 28 -3.33 0.44 5.05
N TYR A 29 -2.62 -0.37 5.81
CA TYR A 29 -2.10 0.04 7.12
C TYR A 29 -1.03 1.12 6.94
N CYS A 30 -0.10 0.93 6.01
CA CYS A 30 0.92 1.93 5.68
C CYS A 30 0.30 3.28 5.34
N LEU A 31 -0.75 3.32 4.53
CA LEU A 31 -1.43 4.57 4.16
C LEU A 31 -2.14 5.26 5.34
N GLN A 32 -2.62 4.51 6.32
CA GLN A 32 -3.31 5.06 7.49
C GLN A 32 -2.33 5.59 8.55
N THR A 33 -1.19 4.92 8.72
CA THR A 33 -0.23 5.20 9.78
C THR A 33 0.99 6.00 9.30
N ALA A 34 1.17 6.13 7.98
CA ALA A 34 2.27 6.90 7.41
C ALA A 34 2.20 8.38 7.81
N PRO A 35 3.36 9.01 8.09
CA PRO A 35 3.44 10.45 8.16
C PRO A 35 3.04 11.08 6.80
N PRO A 36 2.52 12.32 6.80
CA PRO A 36 1.92 12.95 5.62
C PRO A 36 2.86 13.00 4.42
N ASP A 37 4.15 13.22 4.65
CA ASP A 37 5.18 13.25 3.60
C ASP A 37 5.29 11.88 2.87
N LEU A 38 5.32 10.79 3.64
CA LEU A 38 5.39 9.43 3.08
C LEU A 38 4.06 8.99 2.48
N ARG A 39 2.93 9.42 3.04
CA ARG A 39 1.60 9.09 2.52
C ARG A 39 1.42 9.65 1.11
N VAL A 40 1.81 10.90 0.88
CA VAL A 40 1.75 11.52 -0.46
C VAL A 40 2.61 10.74 -1.47
N MET A 41 3.79 10.25 -1.06
CA MET A 41 4.64 9.43 -1.92
C MET A 41 4.02 8.06 -2.22
N LEU A 42 3.42 7.41 -1.22
CA LEU A 42 2.74 6.12 -1.37
C LEU A 42 1.50 6.23 -2.24
N GLU A 43 0.66 7.26 -2.02
CA GLU A 43 -0.52 7.56 -2.84
C GLU A 43 -0.13 7.84 -4.30
N LYS A 44 0.95 8.61 -4.52
CA LYS A 44 1.45 8.88 -5.87
C LYS A 44 1.95 7.61 -6.56
N ARG A 45 2.69 6.75 -5.85
CA ARG A 45 3.14 5.44 -6.38
C ARG A 45 1.96 4.53 -6.71
N LEU A 46 0.91 4.53 -5.88
CA LEU A 46 -0.30 3.75 -6.11
C LEU A 46 -1.06 4.22 -7.35
N HIS A 47 -1.13 5.54 -7.54
CA HIS A 47 -1.77 6.15 -8.69
C HIS A 47 -0.98 5.91 -9.99
N ASP A 48 0.35 6.00 -9.91
CA ASP A 48 1.26 5.74 -11.05
C ASP A 48 1.24 4.26 -11.47
N ALA A 49 1.13 3.33 -10.51
CA ALA A 49 0.91 1.91 -10.77
C ALA A 49 -0.46 1.60 -11.43
N GLY A 50 -1.39 2.56 -11.45
CA GLY A 50 -2.70 2.43 -12.07
C GLY A 50 -2.75 2.84 -13.55
N ASP A 51 -1.74 3.52 -14.10
CA ASP A 51 -1.74 4.06 -15.47
C ASP A 51 -0.99 3.17 -16.48
N GLY A 52 -0.30 2.14 -16.01
CA GLY A 52 0.36 1.14 -16.84
C GLY A 52 0.02 -0.28 -16.38
N ASP A 53 -1.04 -0.86 -16.94
CA ASP A 53 -1.26 -2.31 -17.04
C ASP A 53 -0.99 -3.12 -15.75
N GLY A 54 -1.98 -3.23 -14.84
CA GLY A 54 -2.05 -4.42 -13.98
C GLY A 54 -2.26 -4.31 -12.47
N CYS A 55 -2.70 -3.19 -11.88
CA CYS A 55 -3.24 -3.24 -10.51
C CYS A 55 -4.61 -2.56 -10.41
N GLY A 56 -5.67 -3.36 -10.55
CA GLY A 56 -7.07 -2.95 -10.45
C GLY A 56 -7.51 -2.61 -9.02
N CYS A 57 -6.86 -1.65 -8.35
CA CYS A 57 -7.41 -1.06 -7.14
C CYS A 57 -8.43 0.02 -7.54
N GLY A 58 -9.65 -0.42 -7.87
CA GLY A 58 -10.76 0.44 -8.24
C GLY A 58 -11.17 1.36 -7.08
N CYS A 59 -10.67 2.58 -7.07
CA CYS A 59 -11.23 3.67 -6.28
C CYS A 59 -12.18 4.50 -7.16
N HIS A 60 -13.42 4.07 -7.26
CA HIS A 60 -14.51 4.88 -7.80
C HIS A 60 -14.95 5.94 -6.78
N LYS A 61 -14.88 7.22 -7.15
CA LYS A 61 -16.07 8.05 -7.42
C LYS A 61 -15.73 9.20 -8.35
#